data_AF-A0A2E8J142-F1
#
_entry.id   AF-A0A2E8J142-F1
#
_cell.length_a   1.000
_cell.length_b   1.000
_cell.length_c   1.000
_cell.angle_alpha   90.00
_cell.angle_beta   90.00
_cell.angle_gamma   90.00
#
_symmetry.space_group_name_H-M   'P 1'
#
loop_
_entity.id
_entity.type
_entity.pdbx_description
1 polymer ?
#
loop_
_entity_poly.entity_id
_entity_poly.type
_entity_poly.pdbx_seq_one_letter_code
_entity_poly.pdbx_strand_id
1 'polypeptide(L)'
;MAESKHPMRSTVCINDLQQTSGEGLHKISAHISWEGKVGELEFAWQGESCPNPADALLVLMSSITIPLNIRLSIDVTPSLVGTRLIDYYRRSYSQTSSPPDRALTSTGIRMPGIKPSGEGLLFDGGIDAFHALKQYQDDISTLVFVNGLYGDEDQRQNSQHALRSKLQRIQYQAVELDKALLVLDTNLHDLLLTLGISDTLLAETFYAGLGHILNGNISTLRIPGSKKFQKYEQEEGFEPKLVVHDTGQLTLSEKQERMASDRYLMDALRVCWENPHRSYNCGRCKRCTRRIPARRLLESLRRREAKLLDARRIQITESP
;
A
#
# COMPACT_ATOMS: atom_id res chain seq x y z
N MET A 1 49.64 13.92 -2.32
CA MET A 1 48.42 14.09 -1.48
C MET A 1 47.23 13.73 -2.36
N ALA A 2 46.76 12.49 -2.25
CA ALA A 2 45.53 12.07 -2.91
C ALA A 2 44.38 12.35 -1.94
N GLU A 3 43.50 13.29 -2.28
CA GLU A 3 42.26 13.51 -1.54
C GLU A 3 41.43 12.22 -1.59
N SER A 4 41.34 11.57 -0.44
CA SER A 4 40.34 10.55 -0.15
C SER A 4 38.96 11.17 -0.32
N LYS A 5 38.33 10.96 -1.49
CA LYS A 5 36.88 11.13 -1.64
C LYS A 5 36.21 10.04 -0.82
N HIS A 6 36.05 10.27 0.48
CA HIS A 6 35.05 9.55 1.26
C HIS A 6 33.70 9.76 0.55
N PRO A 7 32.94 8.69 0.22
CA PRO A 7 31.59 8.87 -0.29
C PRO A 7 30.84 9.69 0.77
N MET A 8 30.31 10.86 0.38
CA MET A 8 29.47 11.64 1.27
C MET A 8 28.37 10.72 1.78
N ARG A 9 28.35 10.47 3.09
CA ARG A 9 27.25 9.79 3.76
C ARG A 9 26.06 10.75 3.70
N SER A 10 25.30 10.72 2.61
CA SER A 10 24.05 11.47 2.50
C SER A 10 23.14 11.11 3.68
N THR A 11 22.45 12.08 4.25
CA THR A 11 21.61 11.90 5.45
C THR A 11 20.20 12.34 5.12
N VAL A 12 19.20 11.53 5.46
CA VAL A 12 17.80 11.95 5.41
C VAL A 12 17.42 12.51 6.77
N CYS A 13 16.86 13.71 6.80
CA CYS A 13 16.31 14.29 8.02
C CYS A 13 14.78 14.28 7.97
N ILE A 14 14.15 13.88 9.08
CA ILE A 14 12.70 13.98 9.31
C ILE A 14 12.50 15.03 10.40
N ASN A 15 11.80 16.11 10.06
CA ASN A 15 11.55 17.25 10.95
C ASN A 15 10.05 17.57 11.02
N ASP A 16 9.64 18.33 12.04
CA ASP A 16 8.29 18.88 12.19
C ASP A 16 7.17 17.84 12.06
N LEU A 17 7.35 16.67 12.66
CA LEU A 17 6.33 15.62 12.65
C LEU A 17 5.05 16.11 13.34
N GLN A 18 3.94 16.06 12.62
CA GLN A 18 2.63 16.39 13.13
C GLN A 18 1.66 15.24 12.87
N GLN A 19 0.79 14.98 13.86
CA GLN A 19 -0.39 14.13 13.70
C GLN A 19 -1.62 14.93 14.08
N THR A 20 -2.55 15.08 13.14
CA THR A 20 -3.81 15.80 13.34
C THR A 20 -4.98 14.86 13.16
N SER A 21 -6.09 15.16 13.84
CA SER A 21 -7.31 14.36 13.82
C SER A 21 -8.52 15.28 13.87
N GLY A 22 -9.46 15.13 12.94
CA GLY A 22 -10.70 15.92 12.89
C GLY A 22 -11.77 15.22 12.06
N GLU A 23 -13.01 15.17 12.55
CA GLU A 23 -14.15 14.53 11.86
C GLU A 23 -13.87 13.09 11.38
N GLY A 24 -13.04 12.33 12.11
CA GLY A 24 -12.64 10.96 11.75
C GLY A 24 -11.58 10.86 10.65
N LEU A 25 -11.12 12.01 10.12
CA LEU A 25 -9.95 12.11 9.25
C LEU A 25 -8.69 12.28 10.10
N HIS A 26 -7.72 11.39 9.89
CA HIS A 26 -6.40 11.45 10.49
C HIS A 26 -5.37 11.82 9.42
N LYS A 27 -4.41 12.65 9.82
CA LYS A 27 -3.29 13.05 8.95
C LYS A 27 -1.97 13.02 9.71
N ILE A 28 -0.95 12.44 9.08
CA ILE A 28 0.46 12.56 9.50
C ILE A 28 1.16 13.42 8.45
N SER A 29 1.94 14.40 8.89
CA SER A 29 2.85 15.15 8.02
C SER A 29 4.24 15.33 8.64
N ALA A 30 5.25 15.47 7.77
CA ALA A 30 6.62 15.78 8.18
C ALA A 30 7.40 16.45 7.05
N HIS A 31 8.37 17.30 7.41
CA HIS A 31 9.35 17.82 6.47
C HIS A 31 10.50 16.84 6.30
N ILE A 32 10.75 16.45 5.05
CA ILE A 32 11.81 15.54 4.66
C ILE A 32 12.87 16.32 3.90
N SER A 33 14.12 16.25 4.36
CA SER A 33 15.25 16.85 3.65
C SER A 33 16.32 15.82 3.30
N TRP A 34 16.81 15.87 2.07
CA TRP A 34 17.88 15.01 1.56
C TRP A 34 18.70 15.73 0.48
N GLU A 35 20.04 15.68 0.58
CA GLU A 35 20.96 16.30 -0.39
C GLU A 35 20.63 17.76 -0.75
N GLY A 36 20.23 18.57 0.25
CA GLY A 36 19.88 19.97 0.07
C GLY A 36 18.50 20.23 -0.54
N LYS A 37 17.75 19.17 -0.87
CA LYS A 37 16.35 19.23 -1.30
C LYS A 37 15.44 19.01 -0.11
N VAL A 38 14.28 19.65 -0.13
CA VAL A 38 13.27 19.57 0.93
C VAL A 38 11.91 19.34 0.28
N GLY A 39 11.11 18.49 0.90
CA GLY A 39 9.70 18.30 0.56
C GLY A 39 8.88 17.93 1.79
N GLU A 40 7.56 18.06 1.67
CA GLU A 40 6.63 17.63 2.70
C GLU A 40 6.12 16.23 2.38
N LEU A 41 6.09 15.35 3.37
CA LEU A 41 5.45 14.04 3.29
C LEU A 41 4.13 14.09 4.04
N GLU A 42 3.06 13.60 3.41
CA GLU A 42 1.74 13.52 4.01
C GLU A 42 1.12 12.13 3.83
N PHE A 43 0.40 11.70 4.86
CA PHE A 43 -0.51 10.56 4.84
C PHE A 43 -1.84 10.98 5.44
N ALA A 44 -2.96 10.66 4.79
CA ALA A 44 -4.30 10.93 5.30
C ALA A 44 -5.23 9.72 5.13
N TRP A 45 -6.03 9.41 6.15
CA TRP A 45 -6.98 8.30 6.12
C TRP A 45 -8.15 8.52 7.07
N GLN A 46 -9.23 7.77 6.88
CA GLN A 46 -10.32 7.67 7.84
C GLN A 46 -10.17 6.43 8.71
N GLY A 47 -10.53 6.53 9.99
CA GLY A 47 -10.51 5.40 10.92
C GLY A 47 -9.85 5.75 12.25
N GLU A 48 -8.96 4.91 12.72
CA GLU A 48 -8.21 5.10 13.96
C GLU A 48 -6.86 5.79 13.72
N SER A 49 -6.44 6.58 14.70
CA SER A 49 -5.17 7.32 14.67
C SER A 49 -3.95 6.40 14.71
N CYS A 50 -2.81 6.85 14.15
CA CYS A 50 -1.57 6.08 14.21
C CYS A 50 -1.03 6.09 15.65
N PRO A 51 -0.75 4.92 16.25
CA PRO A 51 -0.26 4.87 17.63
C PRO A 51 1.15 5.45 17.80
N ASN A 52 1.99 5.35 16.76
CA ASN A 52 3.36 5.85 16.79
C ASN A 52 3.81 6.37 15.40
N PRO A 53 3.51 7.63 15.07
CA PRO A 53 3.88 8.22 13.77
C PRO A 53 5.40 8.36 13.59
N ALA A 54 6.17 8.49 14.69
CA ALA A 54 7.62 8.58 14.64
C ALA A 54 8.24 7.25 14.16
N ASP A 55 7.81 6.12 14.71
CA ASP A 55 8.23 4.79 14.23
C ASP A 55 7.83 4.57 12.78
N ALA A 56 6.58 4.91 12.45
CA ALA A 56 6.05 4.72 11.11
C ALA A 56 6.90 5.43 10.05
N LEU A 57 7.18 6.73 10.23
CA LEU A 57 7.97 7.51 9.28
C LEU A 57 9.45 7.12 9.28
N LEU A 58 10.03 6.85 10.45
CA LEU A 58 11.41 6.41 10.56
C LEU A 58 11.64 5.12 9.75
N VAL A 59 10.75 4.14 9.93
CA VAL A 59 10.76 2.88 9.19
C VAL A 59 10.52 3.12 7.71
N LEU A 60 9.48 3.88 7.35
CA LEU A 60 9.13 4.14 5.96
C LEU A 60 10.29 4.78 5.19
N MET A 61 10.89 5.83 5.77
CA MET A 61 11.97 6.59 5.15
C MET A 61 13.28 5.80 5.07
N SER A 62 13.42 4.71 5.83
CA SER A 62 14.59 3.86 5.71
C SER A 62 14.69 3.15 4.35
N SER A 63 13.57 2.98 3.64
CA SER A 63 13.52 2.43 2.27
C SER A 63 14.33 3.26 1.28
N ILE A 64 14.36 4.56 1.48
CA ILE A 64 15.01 5.55 0.62
C ILE A 64 16.53 5.60 0.88
N THR A 65 17.00 5.00 1.97
CA THR A 65 18.33 5.23 2.55
C THR A 65 19.19 3.98 2.65
N ILE A 66 19.05 3.01 1.77
CA ILE A 66 19.86 1.78 1.85
C ILE A 66 21.18 2.00 1.07
N PRO A 67 22.06 2.95 1.50
CA PRO A 67 23.08 2.70 2.54
C PRO A 67 23.45 3.94 3.43
N LEU A 68 22.50 4.84 3.68
CA LEU A 68 22.65 6.17 4.27
C LEU A 68 22.28 6.24 5.77
N ASN A 69 22.62 7.38 6.40
CA ASN A 69 22.24 7.68 7.78
C ASN A 69 20.86 8.37 7.82
N ILE A 70 20.04 8.08 8.83
CA ILE A 70 18.78 8.79 9.09
C ILE A 70 18.97 9.64 10.35
N ARG A 71 18.58 10.92 10.30
CA ARG A 71 18.50 11.80 11.47
C ARG A 71 17.05 12.19 11.72
N LEU A 72 16.63 12.04 12.96
CA LEU A 72 15.35 12.55 13.43
C LEU A 72 15.61 13.86 14.18
N SER A 73 14.75 14.86 14.00
CA SER A 73 14.75 16.02 14.91
C SER A 73 14.44 15.56 16.34
N ILE A 74 14.84 16.36 17.33
CA ILE A 74 14.68 16.02 18.75
C ILE A 74 13.20 15.80 19.16
N ASP A 75 12.28 16.39 18.40
CA ASP A 75 10.84 16.28 18.62
C ASP A 75 10.23 14.98 18.04
N VAL A 76 11.03 14.17 17.34
CA VAL A 76 10.62 12.88 16.78
C VAL A 76 11.33 11.77 17.56
N THR A 77 10.64 11.21 18.54
CA THR A 77 11.18 10.14 19.39
C THR A 77 10.60 8.78 19.00
N PRO A 78 11.35 7.92 18.29
CA PRO A 78 10.90 6.59 17.95
C PRO A 78 10.95 5.66 19.17
N SER A 79 10.11 4.63 19.17
CA SER A 79 10.21 3.54 20.13
C SER A 79 11.33 2.58 19.73
N LEU A 80 11.70 1.72 20.68
CA LEU A 80 12.67 0.64 20.45
C LEU A 80 12.24 -0.35 19.34
N VAL A 81 10.94 -0.39 19.00
CA VAL A 81 10.41 -1.25 17.93
C VAL A 81 10.83 -0.72 16.57
N GLY A 82 10.64 0.58 16.31
CA GLY A 82 11.04 1.21 15.05
C GLY A 82 12.54 1.11 14.79
N THR A 83 13.36 1.26 15.83
CA THR A 83 14.82 1.16 15.70
C THR A 83 15.28 -0.27 15.38
N ARG A 84 14.71 -1.28 16.04
CA ARG A 84 15.01 -2.69 15.77
C ARG A 84 14.57 -3.14 14.38
N LEU A 85 13.45 -2.60 13.90
CA LEU A 85 12.93 -2.90 12.57
C LEU A 85 13.86 -2.39 11.46
N ILE A 86 14.41 -1.17 11.61
CA ILE A 86 15.42 -0.66 10.68
C ILE A 86 16.67 -1.54 10.70
N ASP A 87 17.16 -1.91 11.88
CA ASP A 87 18.35 -2.76 11.99
C ASP A 87 18.12 -4.12 11.32
N TYR A 88 16.94 -4.70 11.49
CA TYR A 88 16.51 -5.92 10.82
C TYR A 88 16.57 -5.75 9.29
N TYR A 89 15.85 -4.76 8.74
CA TYR A 89 15.83 -4.56 7.30
C TYR A 89 17.20 -4.17 6.74
N ARG A 90 18.02 -3.36 7.44
CA ARG A 90 19.39 -3.03 7.02
C ARG A 90 20.29 -4.26 6.90
N ARG A 91 20.24 -5.17 7.87
CA ARG A 91 20.99 -6.45 7.80
C ARG A 91 20.57 -7.28 6.59
N SER A 92 19.29 -7.24 6.23
CA SER A 92 18.76 -7.93 5.05
C SER A 92 19.25 -7.35 3.72
N TYR A 93 19.61 -6.06 3.67
CA TYR A 93 20.10 -5.38 2.47
C TYR A 93 21.63 -5.26 2.37
N SER A 94 22.36 -5.33 3.50
CA SER A 94 23.79 -5.05 3.56
C SER A 94 24.45 -5.85 4.68
N GLN A 95 25.26 -6.86 4.32
CA GLN A 95 26.06 -7.65 5.28
C GLN A 95 27.21 -6.85 5.90
N THR A 96 27.50 -5.63 5.43
CA THR A 96 28.76 -4.91 5.72
C THR A 96 28.59 -3.52 6.33
N SER A 97 27.36 -3.05 6.58
CA SER A 97 27.15 -1.69 7.09
C SER A 97 27.30 -1.62 8.61
N SER A 98 28.18 -0.72 9.08
CA SER A 98 28.31 -0.33 10.49
C SER A 98 26.98 0.22 11.05
N PRO A 99 26.71 0.03 12.35
CA PRO A 99 25.52 0.58 13.01
C PRO A 99 25.51 2.12 12.94
N PRO A 100 24.32 2.75 12.99
CA PRO A 100 24.22 4.21 12.93
C PRO A 100 25.00 4.87 14.07
N ASP A 101 25.74 5.94 13.74
CA ASP A 101 26.38 6.81 14.72
C ASP A 101 25.30 7.62 15.47
N ARG A 102 25.00 7.13 16.68
CA ARG A 102 24.24 7.72 17.81
C ARG A 102 22.99 6.94 18.19
N ALA A 103 22.94 6.64 19.50
CA ALA A 103 21.84 6.11 20.24
C ALA A 103 20.56 6.93 19.99
N LEU A 104 19.64 6.36 19.21
CA LEU A 104 18.25 6.77 19.20
C LEU A 104 17.79 6.71 20.66
N THR A 105 17.43 7.85 21.23
CA THR A 105 16.98 7.93 22.62
C THR A 105 15.55 7.41 22.63
N SER A 106 15.37 6.09 22.66
CA SER A 106 14.04 5.50 22.61
C SER A 106 13.33 5.73 23.95
N THR A 107 12.15 6.32 23.93
CA THR A 107 11.23 6.17 25.06
C THR A 107 10.70 4.75 25.04
N GLY A 108 11.01 3.93 26.05
CA GLY A 108 10.55 2.55 26.18
C GLY A 108 9.03 2.38 26.39
N ILE A 109 8.23 3.38 25.98
CA ILE A 109 6.80 3.45 26.23
C ILE A 109 6.09 2.72 25.09
N ARG A 110 5.68 1.48 25.37
CA ARG A 110 4.66 0.77 24.59
C ARG A 110 3.31 1.41 24.96
N MET A 111 2.73 2.23 24.09
CA MET A 111 1.35 2.64 24.30
C MET A 111 0.42 1.45 23.98
N PRO A 112 -0.56 1.13 24.84
CA PRO A 112 -1.52 0.08 24.57
C PRO A 112 -2.40 0.51 23.40
N GLY A 113 -2.10 0.00 22.21
CA GLY A 113 -2.97 0.15 21.05
C GLY A 113 -4.25 -0.65 21.25
N ILE A 114 -5.37 -0.11 20.78
CA ILE A 114 -6.60 -0.88 20.53
C ILE A 114 -6.18 -2.09 19.70
N LYS A 115 -6.55 -3.30 20.12
CA LYS A 115 -6.18 -4.53 19.42
C LYS A 115 -7.05 -4.60 18.16
N PRO A 116 -6.51 -4.36 16.95
CA PRO A 116 -7.33 -4.35 15.75
C PRO A 116 -7.84 -5.77 15.48
N SER A 117 -9.05 -5.90 14.96
CA SER A 117 -9.62 -7.19 14.58
C SER A 117 -9.53 -7.39 13.07
N GLY A 118 -8.69 -8.34 12.64
CA GLY A 118 -8.62 -8.83 11.26
C GLY A 118 -7.51 -8.20 10.41
N GLU A 119 -7.15 -8.92 9.33
CA GLU A 119 -6.09 -8.52 8.42
C GLU A 119 -6.58 -7.52 7.38
N GLY A 120 -5.71 -6.58 7.03
CA GLY A 120 -5.86 -5.73 5.85
C GLY A 120 -5.11 -6.32 4.66
N LEU A 121 -5.67 -6.21 3.45
CA LEU A 121 -5.00 -6.57 2.20
C LEU A 121 -4.73 -5.31 1.38
N LEU A 122 -3.46 -5.07 0.99
CA LEU A 122 -3.16 -4.04 0.00
C LEU A 122 -3.85 -4.39 -1.33
N PHE A 123 -4.79 -3.55 -1.75
CA PHE A 123 -5.74 -3.86 -2.81
C PHE A 123 -5.79 -2.78 -3.88
N ASP A 124 -5.14 -3.03 -5.01
CA ASP A 124 -5.14 -2.15 -6.19
C ASP A 124 -6.23 -2.54 -7.23
N GLY A 125 -7.01 -3.58 -6.92
CA GLY A 125 -8.01 -4.17 -7.81
C GLY A 125 -7.41 -4.96 -8.98
N GLY A 126 -6.14 -5.32 -8.91
CA GLY A 126 -5.41 -6.17 -9.85
C GLY A 126 -5.53 -7.66 -9.53
N ILE A 127 -5.01 -8.51 -10.44
CA ILE A 127 -5.11 -9.97 -10.33
C ILE A 127 -4.40 -10.50 -9.08
N ASP A 128 -3.24 -9.96 -8.72
CA ASP A 128 -2.51 -10.40 -7.52
C ASP A 128 -3.31 -10.11 -6.23
N ALA A 129 -3.91 -8.93 -6.12
CA ALA A 129 -4.76 -8.59 -4.98
C ALA A 129 -6.02 -9.47 -4.90
N PHE A 130 -6.70 -9.70 -6.03
CA PHE A 130 -7.85 -10.61 -6.05
C PHE A 130 -7.49 -12.06 -5.72
N HIS A 131 -6.34 -12.54 -6.21
CA HIS A 131 -5.84 -13.88 -5.88
C HIS A 131 -5.54 -14.02 -4.39
N ALA A 132 -4.81 -13.05 -3.81
CA ALA A 132 -4.53 -13.03 -2.38
C ALA A 132 -5.83 -12.98 -1.57
N LEU A 133 -6.80 -12.15 -1.97
CA LEU A 133 -8.11 -12.11 -1.33
C LEU A 133 -8.79 -13.47 -1.37
N LYS A 134 -8.72 -14.21 -2.48
CA LYS A 134 -9.31 -15.56 -2.56
C LYS A 134 -8.69 -16.51 -1.54
N GLN A 135 -7.37 -16.44 -1.41
CA GLN A 135 -6.58 -17.36 -0.60
C GLN A 135 -6.79 -17.13 0.90
N TYR A 136 -6.96 -15.89 1.32
CA TYR A 136 -7.08 -15.48 2.72
C TYR A 136 -8.43 -14.81 3.01
N GLN A 137 -9.49 -15.24 2.31
CA GLN A 137 -10.80 -14.57 2.32
C GLN A 137 -11.43 -14.47 3.71
N ASP A 138 -11.11 -15.43 4.59
CA ASP A 138 -11.66 -15.52 5.94
C ASP A 138 -10.85 -14.68 6.95
N ASP A 139 -9.57 -14.44 6.68
CA ASP A 139 -8.67 -13.64 7.53
C ASP A 139 -8.72 -12.14 7.19
N ILE A 140 -8.94 -11.83 5.90
CA ILE A 140 -8.98 -10.45 5.40
C ILE A 140 -10.35 -9.84 5.70
N SER A 141 -10.37 -8.85 6.60
CA SER A 141 -11.57 -8.05 6.91
C SER A 141 -11.63 -6.76 6.08
N THR A 142 -10.46 -6.22 5.72
CA THR A 142 -10.33 -4.87 5.17
C THR A 142 -9.49 -4.86 3.90
N LEU A 143 -9.97 -4.18 2.86
CA LEU A 143 -9.18 -3.83 1.69
C LEU A 143 -8.51 -2.48 1.96
N VAL A 144 -7.19 -2.41 1.76
CA VAL A 144 -6.38 -1.21 1.94
C VAL A 144 -6.00 -0.67 0.58
N PHE A 145 -6.53 0.49 0.21
CA PHE A 145 -6.19 1.17 -1.02
C PHE A 145 -5.32 2.39 -0.73
N VAL A 146 -4.09 2.36 -1.22
CA VAL A 146 -3.18 3.51 -1.07
C VAL A 146 -3.17 4.33 -2.36
N ASN A 147 -3.58 5.58 -2.25
CA ASN A 147 -3.59 6.54 -3.31
C ASN A 147 -2.32 7.41 -3.25
N GLY A 148 -1.64 7.58 -4.40
CA GLY A 148 -0.43 8.40 -4.51
C GLY A 148 0.92 7.66 -4.34
N LEU A 149 0.93 6.32 -4.36
CA LEU A 149 2.19 5.53 -4.34
C LEU A 149 2.91 5.43 -5.67
N TYR A 150 2.14 5.33 -6.75
CA TYR A 150 2.67 5.20 -8.10
C TYR A 150 2.18 6.37 -8.92
N GLY A 151 3.08 7.00 -9.66
CA GLY A 151 2.68 7.89 -10.76
C GLY A 151 1.75 7.12 -11.68
N ASP A 152 0.74 7.80 -12.23
CA ASP A 152 -0.24 7.17 -13.10
C ASP A 152 0.49 6.59 -14.31
N GLU A 153 0.82 5.28 -14.33
CA GLU A 153 1.53 4.63 -15.45
C GLU A 153 0.78 4.83 -16.78
N ASP A 154 -0.52 5.14 -16.70
CA ASP A 154 -1.34 5.64 -17.81
C ASP A 154 -1.14 7.17 -18.00
N GLN A 155 0.12 7.63 -18.09
CA GLN A 155 0.58 9.02 -18.31
C GLN A 155 0.15 9.64 -19.67
N ARG A 156 -1.04 9.33 -20.17
CA ARG A 156 -1.68 10.09 -21.24
C ARG A 156 -2.92 10.85 -20.78
N GLN A 157 -3.38 10.64 -19.54
CA GLN A 157 -4.54 11.35 -19.00
C GLN A 157 -4.30 11.76 -17.53
N ASN A 158 -3.36 12.70 -17.33
CA ASN A 158 -3.19 13.48 -16.10
C ASN A 158 -4.46 14.29 -15.80
N SER A 159 -5.52 13.62 -15.36
CA SER A 159 -6.78 14.26 -15.03
C SER A 159 -7.28 13.67 -13.72
N GLN A 160 -7.74 14.54 -12.83
CA GLN A 160 -8.45 14.18 -11.59
C GLN A 160 -9.56 13.13 -11.84
N HIS A 161 -10.03 12.99 -13.08
CA HIS A 161 -10.96 11.96 -13.54
C HIS A 161 -10.37 10.53 -13.48
N ALA A 162 -9.11 10.31 -13.86
CA ALA A 162 -8.48 8.99 -13.82
C ALA A 162 -8.38 8.49 -12.36
N LEU A 163 -7.91 9.36 -11.47
CA LEU A 163 -7.85 9.07 -10.03
C LEU A 163 -9.24 8.79 -9.42
N ARG A 164 -10.22 9.67 -9.68
CA ARG A 164 -11.61 9.46 -9.23
C ARG A 164 -12.18 8.14 -9.75
N SER A 165 -11.87 7.78 -11.00
CA SER A 165 -12.34 6.52 -11.59
C SER A 165 -11.71 5.30 -10.94
N LYS A 166 -10.43 5.37 -10.51
CA LYS A 166 -9.73 4.31 -9.81
C LYS A 166 -10.32 4.10 -8.42
N LEU A 167 -10.53 5.17 -7.64
CA LEU A 167 -11.15 5.08 -6.32
C LEU A 167 -12.59 4.55 -6.41
N GLN A 168 -13.41 5.06 -7.33
CA GLN A 168 -14.78 4.56 -7.54
C GLN A 168 -14.81 3.07 -7.89
N ARG A 169 -13.86 2.61 -8.72
CA ARG A 169 -13.72 1.19 -9.06
C ARG A 169 -13.42 0.35 -7.81
N ILE A 170 -12.52 0.81 -6.95
CA ILE A 170 -12.12 0.09 -5.73
C ILE A 170 -13.25 0.10 -4.70
N GLN A 171 -13.95 1.22 -4.53
CA GLN A 171 -15.15 1.31 -3.69
C GLN A 171 -16.22 0.31 -4.13
N TYR A 172 -16.52 0.27 -5.43
CA TYR A 172 -17.45 -0.72 -5.98
C TYR A 172 -16.98 -2.15 -5.72
N GLN A 173 -15.68 -2.44 -5.87
CA GLN A 173 -15.11 -3.75 -5.60
C GLN A 173 -15.26 -4.15 -4.14
N ALA A 174 -14.98 -3.24 -3.20
CA ALA A 174 -15.14 -3.49 -1.77
C ALA A 174 -16.58 -3.85 -1.40
N VAL A 175 -17.56 -3.12 -1.96
CA VAL A 175 -18.99 -3.42 -1.76
C VAL A 175 -19.37 -4.77 -2.36
N GLU A 176 -18.98 -5.06 -3.61
CA GLU A 176 -19.29 -6.35 -4.23
C GLU A 176 -18.61 -7.51 -3.53
N LEU A 177 -17.47 -7.28 -2.87
CA LEU A 177 -16.68 -8.29 -2.14
C LEU A 177 -17.07 -8.41 -0.66
N ASP A 178 -18.01 -7.60 -0.18
CA ASP A 178 -18.43 -7.52 1.22
C ASP A 178 -17.25 -7.35 2.18
N LYS A 179 -16.36 -6.41 1.85
CA LYS A 179 -15.17 -6.07 2.66
C LYS A 179 -15.18 -4.58 3.00
N ALA A 180 -14.67 -4.26 4.19
CA ALA A 180 -14.39 -2.87 4.54
C ALA A 180 -13.33 -2.29 3.59
N LEU A 181 -13.36 -0.98 3.36
CA LEU A 181 -12.35 -0.28 2.56
C LEU A 181 -11.70 0.81 3.40
N LEU A 182 -10.38 0.69 3.59
CA LEU A 182 -9.54 1.74 4.14
C LEU A 182 -8.79 2.42 3.00
N VAL A 183 -9.02 3.72 2.83
CA VAL A 183 -8.33 4.54 1.83
C VAL A 183 -7.26 5.37 2.54
N LEU A 184 -6.03 5.26 2.06
CA LEU A 184 -4.88 6.04 2.54
C LEU A 184 -4.37 6.91 1.39
N ASP A 185 -4.55 8.22 1.49
CA ASP A 185 -3.98 9.19 0.56
C ASP A 185 -2.55 9.56 1.00
N THR A 186 -1.64 9.69 0.04
CA THR A 186 -0.28 10.18 0.29
C THR A 186 0.26 10.96 -0.91
N ASN A 187 1.21 11.86 -0.65
CA ASN A 187 1.98 12.57 -1.68
C ASN A 187 3.39 11.96 -1.87
N LEU A 188 3.62 10.73 -1.41
CA LEU A 188 4.95 10.11 -1.44
C LEU A 188 5.59 10.12 -2.83
N HIS A 189 4.84 9.85 -3.90
CA HIS A 189 5.38 9.91 -5.25
C HIS A 189 5.94 11.30 -5.59
N ASP A 190 5.21 12.37 -5.27
CA ASP A 190 5.63 13.75 -5.52
C ASP A 190 6.85 14.13 -4.68
N LEU A 191 6.91 13.64 -3.43
CA LEU A 191 8.08 13.77 -2.59
C LEU A 191 9.31 13.09 -3.20
N LEU A 192 9.18 11.84 -3.64
CA LEU A 192 10.28 11.09 -4.25
C LEU A 192 10.79 11.81 -5.50
N LEU A 193 9.90 12.29 -6.37
CA LEU A 193 10.25 13.12 -7.52
C LEU A 193 10.99 14.39 -7.11
N THR A 194 10.49 15.09 -6.09
CA THR A 194 11.11 16.31 -5.55
C THR A 194 12.53 16.03 -5.08
N LEU A 195 12.73 14.94 -4.33
CA LEU A 195 14.04 14.53 -3.85
C LEU A 195 14.93 13.96 -4.98
N GLY A 196 14.37 13.60 -6.14
CA GLY A 196 15.09 12.97 -7.24
C GLY A 196 15.39 11.49 -6.98
N ILE A 197 14.50 10.83 -6.24
CA ILE A 197 14.61 9.44 -5.80
C ILE A 197 13.64 8.63 -6.66
N SER A 198 14.15 7.54 -7.23
CA SER A 198 13.33 6.64 -8.04
C SER A 198 12.34 5.88 -7.16
N ASP A 199 11.07 5.82 -7.56
CA ASP A 199 10.04 5.01 -6.90
C ASP A 199 10.36 3.52 -6.89
N THR A 200 11.18 3.06 -7.84
CA THR A 200 11.74 1.70 -7.86
C THR A 200 12.60 1.34 -6.66
N LEU A 201 13.01 2.34 -5.86
CA LEU A 201 13.77 2.16 -4.63
C LEU A 201 12.88 1.95 -3.40
N LEU A 202 11.54 2.03 -3.53
CA LEU A 202 10.64 1.65 -2.46
C LEU A 202 10.85 0.16 -2.12
N ALA A 203 11.24 -0.06 -0.87
CA ALA A 203 11.71 -1.32 -0.32
C ALA A 203 10.71 -1.88 0.72
N GLU A 204 10.99 -3.02 1.34
CA GLU A 204 10.09 -3.65 2.33
C GLU A 204 9.75 -2.73 3.52
N THR A 205 10.72 -1.91 3.91
CA THR A 205 10.59 -0.91 4.96
C THR A 205 9.50 0.13 4.67
N PHE A 206 9.18 0.39 3.40
CA PHE A 206 8.05 1.24 3.04
C PHE A 206 6.72 0.60 3.49
N TYR A 207 6.48 -0.66 3.12
CA TYR A 207 5.26 -1.37 3.53
C TYR A 207 5.21 -1.57 5.04
N ALA A 208 6.35 -1.83 5.67
CA ALA A 208 6.45 -1.92 7.12
C ALA A 208 6.03 -0.60 7.81
N GLY A 209 6.48 0.54 7.26
CA GLY A 209 6.04 1.86 7.69
C GLY A 209 4.53 2.05 7.53
N LEU A 210 3.96 1.64 6.39
CA LEU A 210 2.51 1.64 6.19
C LEU A 210 1.78 0.77 7.23
N GLY A 211 2.30 -0.42 7.54
CA GLY A 211 1.76 -1.28 8.58
C GLY A 211 1.70 -0.56 9.94
N HIS A 212 2.74 0.21 10.28
CA HIS A 212 2.74 1.06 11.49
C HIS A 212 1.72 2.20 11.44
N ILE A 213 1.55 2.88 10.29
CA ILE A 213 0.52 3.92 10.12
C ILE A 213 -0.86 3.33 10.39
N LEU A 214 -1.13 2.14 9.84
CA LEU A 214 -2.44 1.51 9.83
C LEU A 214 -2.72 0.59 11.03
N ASN A 215 -1.76 0.43 11.95
CA ASN A 215 -1.88 -0.51 13.09
C ASN A 215 -2.99 -0.15 14.09
N GLY A 216 -3.60 1.03 14.00
CA GLY A 216 -4.85 1.33 14.73
C GLY A 216 -6.09 0.66 14.12
N ASN A 217 -6.03 0.31 12.82
CA ASN A 217 -7.17 -0.10 12.01
C ASN A 217 -7.14 -1.58 11.64
N ILE A 218 -5.95 -2.15 11.42
CA ILE A 218 -5.73 -3.55 11.00
C ILE A 218 -4.58 -4.16 11.80
N SER A 219 -4.65 -5.47 12.07
CA SER A 219 -3.61 -6.15 12.86
C SER A 219 -2.36 -6.43 12.03
N THR A 220 -2.56 -6.69 10.74
CA THR A 220 -1.53 -7.06 9.78
C THR A 220 -1.93 -6.56 8.40
N LEU A 221 -0.98 -5.99 7.66
CA LEU A 221 -1.11 -5.61 6.27
C LEU A 221 -0.50 -6.69 5.36
N ARG A 222 -1.31 -7.31 4.52
CA ARG A 222 -0.89 -8.30 3.54
C ARG A 222 -0.55 -7.66 2.20
N ILE A 223 0.61 -7.97 1.64
CA ILE A 223 1.10 -7.43 0.37
C ILE A 223 1.03 -8.51 -0.73
N PRO A 224 0.18 -8.36 -1.77
CA PRO A 224 0.00 -9.40 -2.78
C PRO A 224 1.18 -9.50 -3.76
N GLY A 225 1.49 -10.73 -4.22
CA GLY A 225 2.34 -10.97 -5.41
C GLY A 225 3.83 -10.68 -5.24
N SER A 226 4.32 -10.70 -4.00
CA SER A 226 5.63 -10.18 -3.62
C SER A 226 6.75 -11.24 -3.76
N LYS A 227 7.14 -11.60 -4.99
CA LYS A 227 8.19 -12.60 -5.23
C LYS A 227 9.60 -12.14 -4.84
N LYS A 228 9.86 -10.84 -4.89
CA LYS A 228 11.18 -10.25 -4.59
C LYS A 228 11.62 -10.47 -3.13
N PHE A 229 10.68 -10.82 -2.25
CA PHE A 229 10.87 -10.69 -0.81
C PHE A 229 10.63 -11.99 -0.03
N GLN A 230 10.51 -13.13 -0.74
CA GLN A 230 10.33 -14.46 -0.17
C GLN A 230 11.46 -14.92 0.77
N LYS A 231 12.65 -14.32 0.66
CA LYS A 231 13.82 -14.73 1.46
C LYS A 231 13.77 -14.27 2.93
N TYR A 232 12.84 -13.41 3.30
CA TYR A 232 12.92 -12.69 4.58
C TYR A 232 11.84 -13.10 5.60
N GLU A 233 10.92 -14.00 5.25
CA GLU A 233 9.80 -14.41 6.13
C GLU A 233 10.19 -15.39 7.28
N GLN A 234 11.46 -15.82 7.37
CA GLN A 234 11.86 -16.97 8.19
C GLN A 234 12.63 -16.65 9.50
N GLU A 235 12.82 -15.39 9.89
CA GLU A 235 13.46 -15.11 11.18
C GLU A 235 12.44 -15.07 12.34
N GLU A 236 12.54 -16.03 13.25
CA GLU A 236 11.72 -16.12 14.48
C GLU A 236 12.03 -14.96 15.44
N GLY A 237 10.99 -14.42 16.11
CA GLY A 237 11.14 -13.52 17.25
C GLY A 237 10.85 -12.03 17.02
N PHE A 238 10.41 -11.64 15.81
CA PHE A 238 10.01 -10.26 15.52
C PHE A 238 8.48 -10.11 15.52
N GLU A 239 7.94 -9.49 16.57
CA GLU A 239 6.50 -9.20 16.74
C GLU A 239 6.27 -7.70 17.03
N PRO A 240 5.22 -7.09 16.45
CA PRO A 240 4.17 -7.74 15.66
C PRO A 240 4.55 -7.84 14.18
N LYS A 241 4.15 -8.94 13.52
CA LYS A 241 4.14 -9.04 12.05
C LYS A 241 3.07 -8.10 11.49
N LEU A 242 3.37 -6.80 11.49
CA LEU A 242 2.49 -5.76 10.95
C LEU A 242 2.37 -5.86 9.43
N VAL A 243 3.30 -6.55 8.77
CA VAL A 243 3.28 -6.79 7.33
C VAL A 243 3.60 -8.24 7.02
N VAL A 244 2.85 -8.83 6.10
CA VAL A 244 3.07 -10.18 5.57
C VAL A 244 3.04 -10.14 4.04
N HIS A 245 3.97 -10.81 3.39
CA HIS A 245 4.06 -10.79 1.93
C HIS A 245 3.46 -12.08 1.35
N ASP A 246 2.51 -11.97 0.44
CA ASP A 246 2.02 -13.14 -0.28
C ASP A 246 3.05 -13.54 -1.35
N THR A 247 3.90 -14.51 -1.00
CA THR A 247 5.00 -15.01 -1.82
C THR A 247 4.56 -16.13 -2.78
N GLY A 248 3.25 -16.23 -3.04
CA GLY A 248 2.64 -17.27 -3.87
C GLY A 248 3.42 -17.55 -5.15
N GLN A 249 3.79 -18.82 -5.35
CA GLN A 249 4.65 -19.26 -6.45
C GLN A 249 3.96 -19.22 -7.83
N LEU A 250 2.64 -19.13 -7.84
CA LEU A 250 1.84 -19.21 -9.06
C LEU A 250 2.23 -18.14 -10.08
N THR A 251 2.21 -18.55 -11.34
CA THR A 251 2.26 -17.69 -12.52
C THR A 251 0.99 -16.87 -12.63
N LEU A 252 1.03 -15.79 -13.42
CA LEU A 252 -0.15 -14.96 -13.68
C LEU A 252 -1.30 -15.79 -14.27
N SER A 253 -1.00 -16.73 -15.19
CA SER A 253 -2.00 -17.60 -15.81
C SER A 253 -2.68 -18.52 -14.79
N GLU A 254 -1.91 -19.13 -13.88
CA GLU A 254 -2.46 -19.99 -12.83
C GLU A 254 -3.33 -19.19 -11.85
N LYS A 255 -2.92 -17.97 -11.48
CA LYS A 255 -3.75 -17.07 -10.66
C LYS A 255 -5.07 -16.73 -11.35
N GLN A 256 -5.02 -16.43 -12.65
CA GLN A 256 -6.22 -16.17 -13.45
C GLN A 256 -7.14 -17.37 -13.52
N GLU A 257 -6.60 -18.58 -13.69
CA GLU A 257 -7.39 -19.81 -13.71
C GLU A 257 -8.10 -20.07 -12.39
N ARG A 258 -7.38 -19.90 -11.27
CA ARG A 258 -7.96 -20.02 -9.92
C ARG A 258 -9.03 -18.96 -9.65
N MET A 259 -8.82 -17.72 -10.09
CA MET A 259 -9.83 -16.68 -9.96
C MET A 259 -11.03 -16.94 -10.89
N ALA A 260 -10.79 -17.49 -12.08
CA ALA A 260 -11.82 -17.72 -13.08
C ALA A 260 -12.84 -18.79 -12.69
N SER A 261 -12.51 -19.68 -11.74
CA SER A 261 -13.47 -20.62 -11.16
C SER A 261 -14.34 -19.97 -10.08
N ASP A 262 -13.96 -18.81 -9.56
CA ASP A 262 -14.71 -18.07 -8.56
C ASP A 262 -15.61 -17.00 -9.21
N ARG A 263 -16.91 -17.29 -9.23
CA ARG A 263 -17.90 -16.38 -9.82
C ARG A 263 -17.95 -15.02 -9.12
N TYR A 264 -17.79 -14.99 -7.80
CA TYR A 264 -17.90 -13.79 -7.00
C TYR A 264 -16.76 -12.83 -7.28
N LEU A 265 -15.53 -13.34 -7.29
CA LEU A 265 -14.35 -12.55 -7.66
C LEU A 265 -14.41 -12.06 -9.10
N MET A 266 -14.88 -12.90 -10.03
CA MET A 266 -15.05 -12.51 -11.44
C MET A 266 -16.14 -11.46 -11.65
N ASP A 267 -17.18 -11.46 -10.82
CA ASP A 267 -18.25 -10.47 -10.86
C ASP A 267 -17.77 -9.13 -10.27
N ALA A 268 -16.83 -9.11 -9.32
CA ALA A 268 -16.19 -7.91 -8.79
C ALA A 268 -15.00 -7.39 -9.63
N LEU A 269 -14.26 -8.25 -10.33
CA LEU A 269 -13.04 -7.88 -11.08
C LEU A 269 -13.28 -6.82 -12.16
N ARG A 270 -12.58 -5.69 -12.04
CA ARG A 270 -12.57 -4.55 -12.99
C ARG A 270 -11.13 -4.21 -13.34
N VAL A 271 -10.73 -4.42 -14.58
CA VAL A 271 -9.34 -4.22 -15.04
C VAL A 271 -9.23 -3.29 -16.26
N CYS A 272 -10.35 -2.86 -16.84
CA CYS A 272 -10.30 -1.93 -17.97
C CYS A 272 -9.92 -0.53 -17.53
N TRP A 273 -8.93 0.02 -18.20
CA TRP A 273 -8.55 1.42 -18.08
C TRP A 273 -9.42 2.32 -19.00
N GLU A 274 -9.89 1.82 -20.16
CA GLU A 274 -10.73 2.59 -21.09
C GLU A 274 -12.15 2.82 -20.56
N ASN A 275 -12.67 1.88 -19.75
CA ASN A 275 -14.04 1.87 -19.20
C ASN A 275 -15.13 2.47 -20.13
N PRO A 276 -15.22 2.02 -21.41
CA PRO A 276 -16.16 2.60 -22.36
C PRO A 276 -17.59 2.36 -21.88
N HIS A 277 -18.41 3.42 -21.93
CA HIS A 277 -19.81 3.40 -21.50
C HIS A 277 -20.02 2.96 -20.03
N ARG A 278 -19.01 3.10 -19.16
CA ARG A 278 -19.06 2.71 -17.73
C ARG A 278 -19.36 1.22 -17.49
N SER A 279 -19.01 0.37 -18.46
CA SER A 279 -19.16 -1.10 -18.39
C SER A 279 -18.04 -1.80 -17.60
N TYR A 280 -17.02 -1.05 -17.19
CA TYR A 280 -15.80 -1.39 -16.45
C TYR A 280 -14.87 -2.44 -17.05
N ASN A 281 -15.33 -3.30 -17.96
CA ASN A 281 -14.51 -4.30 -18.65
C ASN A 281 -14.84 -4.31 -20.14
N CYS A 282 -14.03 -3.65 -20.99
CA CYS A 282 -14.36 -3.50 -22.41
C CYS A 282 -14.18 -4.76 -23.27
N GLY A 283 -13.53 -5.80 -22.76
CA GLY A 283 -13.29 -7.03 -23.54
C GLY A 283 -12.21 -6.94 -24.63
N ARG A 284 -11.72 -5.75 -24.95
CA ARG A 284 -10.85 -5.51 -26.12
C ARG A 284 -9.48 -4.90 -25.81
N CYS A 285 -9.33 -4.20 -24.68
CA CYS A 285 -8.06 -3.56 -24.33
C CYS A 285 -7.06 -4.58 -23.76
N LYS A 286 -5.76 -4.28 -23.87
CA LYS A 286 -4.68 -5.18 -23.41
C LYS A 286 -4.83 -5.59 -21.93
N ARG A 287 -5.33 -4.70 -21.05
CA ARG A 287 -5.59 -5.07 -19.65
C ARG A 287 -6.76 -6.05 -19.52
N CYS A 288 -7.84 -5.89 -20.29
CA CYS A 288 -8.97 -6.84 -20.28
C CYS A 288 -8.60 -8.20 -20.88
N THR A 289 -7.92 -8.21 -22.02
CA THR A 289 -7.66 -9.44 -22.78
C THR A 289 -6.46 -10.24 -22.28
N ARG A 290 -5.42 -9.60 -21.73
CA ARG A 290 -4.28 -10.30 -21.14
C ARG A 290 -4.54 -10.76 -19.71
N ARG A 291 -5.48 -10.12 -19.00
CA ARG A 291 -5.70 -10.38 -17.57
C ARG A 291 -6.92 -11.24 -17.25
N ILE A 292 -7.79 -11.50 -18.24
CA ILE A 292 -8.98 -12.33 -18.07
C ILE A 292 -9.12 -13.26 -19.28
N PRO A 293 -9.28 -14.58 -19.09
CA PRO A 293 -9.60 -15.50 -20.19
C PRO A 293 -10.86 -15.04 -20.93
N ALA A 294 -10.78 -14.90 -22.26
CA ALA A 294 -11.81 -14.26 -23.08
C ALA A 294 -13.23 -14.82 -22.85
N ARG A 295 -13.36 -16.15 -22.72
CA ARG A 295 -14.64 -16.82 -22.43
C ARG A 295 -15.25 -16.36 -21.11
N ARG A 296 -14.44 -16.28 -20.05
CA ARG A 296 -14.89 -15.90 -18.70
C ARG A 296 -15.20 -14.42 -18.60
N LEU A 297 -14.48 -13.60 -19.35
CA LEU A 297 -14.80 -12.19 -19.51
C LEU A 297 -16.18 -12.00 -20.15
N LEU A 298 -16.46 -12.71 -21.24
CA LEU A 298 -17.77 -12.66 -21.92
C LEU A 298 -18.91 -13.17 -21.03
N GLU A 299 -18.69 -14.24 -20.27
CA GLU A 299 -19.67 -14.76 -19.30
C GLU A 299 -19.96 -13.75 -18.18
N SER A 300 -18.94 -13.09 -17.62
CA SER A 300 -19.09 -12.03 -16.60
C SER A 300 -19.85 -10.83 -17.16
N LEU A 301 -19.53 -10.39 -18.38
CA LEU A 301 -20.20 -9.26 -19.03
C LEU A 301 -21.70 -9.52 -19.26
N ARG A 302 -22.06 -10.69 -19.81
CA ARG A 302 -23.46 -11.07 -20.05
C ARG A 302 -24.30 -11.08 -18.77
N ARG A 303 -23.74 -11.57 -17.67
CA ARG A 303 -24.45 -11.62 -16.38
C ARG A 303 -24.71 -10.23 -15.80
N ARG A 304 -23.76 -9.31 -15.92
CA ARG A 304 -23.95 -7.93 -15.45
C ARG A 304 -25.01 -7.21 -16.24
N GLU A 305 -25.04 -7.41 -17.55
CA GLU A 305 -26.11 -6.89 -18.40
C GLU A 305 -27.48 -7.39 -17.92
N ALA A 306 -27.61 -8.68 -17.59
CA ALA A 306 -28.84 -9.24 -16.99
C ALA A 306 -29.19 -8.58 -15.64
N LYS A 307 -28.23 -8.46 -14.70
CA LYS A 307 -28.47 -7.80 -13.39
C LYS A 307 -28.94 -6.35 -13.55
N LEU A 308 -28.35 -5.59 -14.48
CA LEU A 308 -28.72 -4.20 -14.74
C LEU A 308 -30.13 -4.09 -15.35
N LEU A 309 -30.50 -5.04 -16.21
CA LEU A 309 -31.85 -5.12 -16.77
C LEU A 309 -32.89 -5.45 -15.68
N ASP A 310 -32.57 -6.37 -14.77
CA ASP A 310 -33.46 -6.73 -13.66
C ASP A 310 -33.62 -5.59 -12.66
N ALA A 311 -32.54 -4.90 -12.28
CA ALA A 311 -32.60 -3.73 -11.41
C ALA A 311 -33.46 -2.59 -12.00
N ARG A 312 -33.39 -2.37 -13.32
CA ARG A 312 -34.24 -1.40 -14.02
C ARG A 312 -35.71 -1.81 -14.05
N ARG A 313 -36.01 -3.10 -14.16
CA ARG A 313 -37.39 -3.60 -14.11
C ARG A 313 -38.03 -3.37 -12.74
N ILE A 314 -37.28 -3.60 -11.66
CA ILE A 314 -37.73 -3.37 -10.28
C ILE A 314 -38.02 -1.87 -10.05
N GLN A 315 -37.17 -0.97 -10.55
CA GLN A 315 -37.38 0.48 -10.43
C GLN A 315 -38.59 1.01 -11.20
N ILE A 316 -38.99 0.37 -12.31
CA ILE A 316 -40.17 0.77 -13.09
C ILE A 316 -41.47 0.32 -12.41
N THR A 317 -41.43 -0.76 -11.62
CA THR A 317 -42.60 -1.27 -10.89
C THR A 317 -42.89 -0.55 -9.57
N GLU A 318 -41.99 0.32 -9.09
CA GLU A 318 -42.13 1.05 -7.82
C GLU A 318 -42.43 2.56 -8.00
N SER A 319 -42.73 3.02 -9.21
CA SER A 319 -43.24 4.39 -9.45
C SER A 319 -44.76 4.35 -9.61
N PRO A 320 -45.56 5.05 -8.78
CA PRO A 320 -47.02 5.06 -8.86
C PRO A 320 -47.55 5.75 -10.14
#